data_AF-A0AAJ2SUS7-F1
#
_entry.id   AF-A0AAJ2SUS7-F1
#
_cell.length_a   1.000
_cell.length_b   1.000
_cell.length_c   1.000
_cell.angle_alpha   90.00
_cell.angle_beta   90.00
_cell.angle_gamma   90.00
#
_symmetry.space_group_name_H-M   'P 1'
#
loop_
_entity.id
_entity.type
_entity.pdbx_description
1 polymer ?
#
loop_
_entity_poly.entity_id
_entity_poly.type
_entity_poly.pdbx_seq_one_letter_code
_entity_poly.pdbx_strand_id
1 'polypeptide(L)'
;MTDTTTPPPPAPARGPIAPAELERARDVVGAVSKAFSRKVVGQTSLRDTLLIALLTGGHVLLESVPGLAKTTAAQTLAQSVAASFTRIQCTPDLLPSDITGTQIYDAQQSTFVTRLGPVHSNFVLLDEINRSSAKTQSAMLEAMQERQTSIGGVVHRLPHPFLVLATQNPIEQEGTYQLPEAQLDRFLLKEVLDYPSPAEEAEIIRRIEAGVYDEATPEPRSGVSLEDVVFLQGLAKRVYVDPSIVNYIVQLVYVTRHPQQYLPGSLADYIEFGASPRGSIAFTQAARALALLHGRDYVIPEDVKHLRHGVLRHRVILGYEAAADEIAPETIIDAVFAAVQTP
;
A
#
# COMPACT_ATOMS: atom_id res chain seq x y z
N MET A 1 -8.05 44.56 11.89
CA MET A 1 -8.60 43.50 12.76
C MET A 1 -7.59 42.38 12.73
N THR A 2 -6.86 42.20 13.82
CA THR A 2 -5.76 41.24 13.95
C THR A 2 -6.32 39.84 14.10
N ASP A 3 -6.00 38.99 13.14
CA ASP A 3 -6.41 37.59 13.05
C ASP A 3 -5.64 36.76 14.09
N THR A 4 -6.31 36.42 15.19
CA THR A 4 -5.80 35.52 16.23
C THR A 4 -5.86 34.08 15.72
N THR A 5 -4.82 33.65 15.04
CA THR A 5 -4.61 32.23 14.70
C THR A 5 -4.18 31.49 15.97
N THR A 6 -5.12 30.79 16.58
CA THR A 6 -4.87 29.85 17.68
C THR A 6 -3.89 28.78 17.19
N PRO A 7 -2.78 28.52 17.89
CA PRO A 7 -1.87 27.45 17.49
C PRO A 7 -2.57 26.09 17.61
N PRO A 8 -2.23 25.11 16.74
CA PRO A 8 -2.80 23.78 16.80
C PRO A 8 -2.52 23.13 18.17
N PRO A 9 -3.44 22.30 18.70
CA PRO A 9 -3.24 21.64 19.98
C PRO A 9 -1.94 20.81 19.97
N PRO A 10 -1.20 20.75 21.08
CA PRO A 10 0.01 19.95 21.18
C PRO A 10 -0.30 18.48 20.87
N ALA A 11 0.57 17.85 20.08
CA ALA A 11 0.45 16.42 19.75
C ALA A 11 0.35 15.59 21.04
N PRO A 12 -0.56 14.60 21.12
CA PRO A 12 -0.68 13.76 22.31
C PRO A 12 0.68 13.09 22.60
N ALA A 13 1.09 13.14 23.86
CA ALA A 13 2.37 12.63 24.32
C ALA A 13 2.59 11.18 23.86
N ARG A 14 3.81 10.88 23.38
CA ARG A 14 4.28 9.53 22.98
C ARG A 14 4.44 8.63 24.21
N GLY A 15 3.34 8.31 24.88
CA GLY A 15 3.30 7.33 25.97
C GLY A 15 3.11 5.90 25.44
N PRO A 16 3.39 4.89 26.27
CA PRO A 16 3.07 3.49 25.97
C PRO A 16 1.59 3.32 25.61
N ILE A 17 1.27 2.27 24.86
CA ILE A 17 -0.10 1.99 24.45
C ILE A 17 -0.89 1.49 25.67
N ALA A 18 -1.99 2.16 26.01
CA ALA A 18 -2.83 1.72 27.11
C ALA A 18 -3.61 0.45 26.72
N PRO A 19 -3.90 -0.47 27.67
CA PRO A 19 -4.66 -1.69 27.38
C PRO A 19 -6.01 -1.44 26.70
N ALA A 20 -6.73 -0.39 27.09
CA ALA A 20 -8.00 0.00 26.48
C ALA A 20 -7.85 0.49 25.02
N GLU A 21 -6.72 1.13 24.69
CA GLU A 21 -6.43 1.54 23.31
C GLU A 21 -6.16 0.31 22.44
N LEU A 22 -5.45 -0.68 22.99
CA LEU A 22 -5.14 -1.93 22.30
C LEU A 22 -6.40 -2.80 22.11
N GLU A 23 -7.28 -2.85 23.10
CA GLU A 23 -8.57 -3.53 23.01
C GLU A 23 -9.45 -2.90 21.93
N ARG A 24 -9.62 -1.57 21.95
CA ARG A 24 -10.32 -0.85 20.87
C ARG A 24 -9.70 -1.14 19.50
N ALA A 25 -8.37 -1.17 19.41
CA ALA A 25 -7.69 -1.47 18.15
C ALA A 25 -8.01 -2.87 17.63
N ARG A 26 -8.02 -3.88 18.51
CA ARG A 26 -8.40 -5.25 18.17
C ARG A 26 -9.84 -5.34 17.68
N ASP A 27 -10.76 -4.63 18.32
CA ASP A 27 -12.17 -4.60 17.91
C ASP A 27 -12.35 -4.00 16.52
N VAL A 28 -11.72 -2.84 16.26
CA VAL A 28 -11.79 -2.17 14.97
C VAL A 28 -11.16 -3.03 13.87
N VAL A 29 -9.95 -3.56 14.09
CA VAL A 29 -9.26 -4.44 13.13
C VAL A 29 -10.05 -5.71 12.88
N GLY A 30 -10.64 -6.29 13.92
CA GLY A 30 -11.50 -7.49 13.83
C GLY A 30 -12.75 -7.23 12.99
N ALA A 31 -13.40 -6.08 13.17
CA ALA A 31 -14.56 -5.68 12.37
C ALA A 31 -14.20 -5.52 10.88
N VAL A 32 -13.11 -4.81 10.57
CA VAL A 32 -12.61 -4.64 9.20
C VAL A 32 -12.23 -5.99 8.57
N SER A 33 -11.50 -6.83 9.30
CA SER A 33 -11.06 -8.15 8.82
C SER A 33 -12.23 -9.08 8.53
N LYS A 34 -13.26 -9.06 9.38
CA LYS A 34 -14.49 -9.84 9.19
C LYS A 34 -15.27 -9.37 7.96
N ALA A 35 -15.37 -8.06 7.75
CA ALA A 35 -15.99 -7.49 6.55
C ALA A 35 -15.24 -7.92 5.28
N PHE A 36 -13.90 -7.88 5.31
CA PHE A 36 -13.05 -8.31 4.20
C PHE A 36 -13.23 -9.80 3.88
N SER A 37 -13.10 -10.68 4.87
CA SER A 37 -13.20 -12.13 4.68
C SER A 37 -14.59 -12.61 4.25
N ARG A 38 -15.64 -11.79 4.43
CA ARG A 38 -16.98 -12.09 3.91
C ARG A 38 -17.05 -12.01 2.37
N LYS A 39 -16.30 -11.09 1.75
CA LYS A 39 -16.33 -10.90 0.29
C LYS A 39 -15.12 -11.47 -0.43
N VAL A 40 -13.96 -11.52 0.23
CA VAL A 40 -12.72 -12.02 -0.38
C VAL A 40 -12.38 -13.39 0.19
N VAL A 41 -12.13 -14.35 -0.69
CA VAL A 41 -11.82 -15.75 -0.37
C VAL A 41 -10.32 -15.98 -0.56
N GLY A 42 -9.67 -16.68 0.38
CA GLY A 42 -8.31 -17.20 0.20
C GLY A 42 -7.16 -16.20 0.27
N GLN A 43 -7.42 -14.91 0.11
CA GLN A 43 -6.36 -13.88 0.00
C GLN A 43 -5.96 -13.30 1.37
N THR A 44 -5.47 -14.15 2.26
CA THR A 44 -5.02 -13.74 3.59
C THR A 44 -3.83 -12.78 3.53
N SER A 45 -2.84 -13.06 2.66
CA SER A 45 -1.68 -12.18 2.45
C SER A 45 -2.10 -10.81 1.94
N LEU A 46 -3.01 -10.75 0.96
CA LEU A 46 -3.54 -9.47 0.46
C LEU A 46 -4.25 -8.70 1.57
N ARG A 47 -5.09 -9.37 2.37
CA ARG A 47 -5.78 -8.74 3.49
C ARG A 47 -4.78 -8.06 4.42
N ASP A 48 -3.75 -8.79 4.83
CA ASP A 48 -2.77 -8.29 5.80
C ASP A 48 -1.97 -7.13 5.19
N THR A 49 -1.55 -7.24 3.92
CA THR A 49 -0.90 -6.14 3.17
C THR A 49 -1.78 -4.89 3.09
N LEU A 50 -3.06 -5.03 2.77
CA LEU A 50 -3.97 -3.89 2.68
C LEU A 50 -4.29 -3.26 4.05
N LEU A 51 -4.41 -4.08 5.09
CA LEU A 51 -4.57 -3.61 6.47
C LEU A 51 -3.31 -2.86 6.95
N ILE A 52 -2.12 -3.38 6.67
CA ILE A 52 -0.86 -2.68 6.96
C ILE A 52 -0.83 -1.33 6.24
N ALA A 53 -1.21 -1.29 4.97
CA ALA A 53 -1.28 -0.06 4.20
C ALA A 53 -2.24 0.96 4.82
N LEU A 54 -3.41 0.50 5.29
CA LEU A 54 -4.37 1.32 6.00
C LEU A 54 -3.83 1.89 7.32
N LEU A 55 -3.17 1.05 8.14
CA LEU A 55 -2.60 1.41 9.44
C LEU A 55 -1.35 2.30 9.35
N THR A 56 -0.63 2.23 8.24
CA THR A 56 0.57 3.05 7.99
C THR A 56 0.26 4.31 7.20
N GLY A 57 -0.85 4.31 6.45
CA GLY A 57 -1.15 5.31 5.43
C GLY A 57 -0.17 5.26 4.24
N GLY A 58 0.46 4.11 4.03
CA GLY A 58 1.36 3.83 2.91
C GLY A 58 0.63 3.18 1.74
N HIS A 59 1.21 3.25 0.55
CA HIS A 59 0.57 2.78 -0.69
C HIS A 59 1.05 1.38 -1.08
N VAL A 60 0.23 0.62 -1.81
CA VAL A 60 0.54 -0.77 -2.18
C VAL A 60 0.58 -0.92 -3.69
N LEU A 61 1.57 -1.68 -4.17
CA LEU A 61 1.67 -2.16 -5.53
C LEU A 61 1.24 -3.64 -5.56
N LEU A 62 0.31 -3.98 -6.44
CA LEU A 62 -0.21 -5.33 -6.62
C LEU A 62 0.20 -5.83 -8.00
N GLU A 63 1.11 -6.80 -8.04
CA GLU A 63 1.44 -7.48 -9.29
C GLU A 63 0.62 -8.75 -9.40
N SER A 64 -0.08 -8.92 -10.52
CA SER A 64 -1.06 -9.99 -10.61
C SER A 64 -1.66 -10.13 -11.99
N VAL A 65 -2.20 -11.32 -12.26
CA VAL A 65 -2.98 -11.61 -13.46
C VAL A 65 -4.41 -11.04 -13.37
N PRO A 66 -5.08 -10.78 -14.51
CA PRO A 66 -6.46 -10.33 -14.52
C PRO A 66 -7.40 -11.29 -13.79
N GLY A 67 -8.49 -10.76 -13.22
CA GLY A 67 -9.58 -11.58 -12.66
C GLY A 67 -9.47 -11.98 -11.18
N LEU A 68 -8.38 -11.65 -10.47
CA LEU A 68 -8.20 -12.05 -9.04
C LEU A 68 -8.93 -11.18 -7.99
N ALA A 69 -10.13 -10.69 -8.29
CA ALA A 69 -10.99 -9.94 -7.35
C ALA A 69 -10.32 -8.72 -6.64
N LYS A 70 -9.26 -8.13 -7.21
CA LYS A 70 -8.54 -6.97 -6.66
C LYS A 70 -9.44 -5.76 -6.42
N THR A 71 -10.31 -5.47 -7.38
CA THR A 71 -11.32 -4.40 -7.26
C THR A 71 -12.25 -4.67 -6.09
N THR A 72 -12.73 -5.91 -5.95
CA THR A 72 -13.58 -6.33 -4.84
C THR A 72 -12.86 -6.17 -3.51
N ALA A 73 -11.59 -6.56 -3.41
CA ALA A 73 -10.79 -6.42 -2.19
C ALA A 73 -10.61 -4.95 -1.78
N ALA A 74 -10.20 -4.10 -2.72
CA ALA A 74 -10.01 -2.68 -2.50
C ALA A 74 -11.32 -1.98 -2.10
N GLN A 75 -12.41 -2.25 -2.82
CA GLN A 75 -13.72 -1.68 -2.57
C GLN A 75 -14.29 -2.15 -1.21
N THR A 76 -14.18 -3.44 -0.90
CA THR A 76 -14.63 -4.00 0.38
C THR A 76 -13.89 -3.33 1.53
N LEU A 77 -12.58 -3.15 1.41
CA LEU A 77 -11.80 -2.46 2.44
C LEU A 77 -12.25 -1.01 2.62
N ALA A 78 -12.43 -0.25 1.54
CA ALA A 78 -12.91 1.13 1.61
C ALA A 78 -14.30 1.24 2.26
N GLN A 79 -15.24 0.38 1.84
CA GLN A 79 -16.60 0.31 2.40
C GLN A 79 -16.58 -0.08 3.88
N SER A 80 -15.68 -0.97 4.29
CA SER A 80 -15.54 -1.40 5.68
C SER A 80 -15.05 -0.31 6.64
N VAL A 81 -14.62 0.85 6.14
CA VAL A 81 -14.22 1.99 6.98
C VAL A 81 -14.97 3.28 6.60
N ALA A 82 -16.08 3.15 5.87
CA ALA A 82 -16.89 4.27 5.36
C ALA A 82 -16.09 5.30 4.53
N ALA A 83 -15.10 4.82 3.78
CA ALA A 83 -14.24 5.65 2.93
C ALA A 83 -14.80 5.79 1.50
N SER A 84 -14.53 6.94 0.86
CA SER A 84 -14.79 7.07 -0.58
C SER A 84 -13.81 6.21 -1.39
N PHE A 85 -14.32 5.61 -2.47
CA PHE A 85 -13.56 4.73 -3.34
C PHE A 85 -13.65 5.21 -4.78
N THR A 86 -12.54 5.18 -5.50
CA THR A 86 -12.54 5.41 -6.95
C THR A 86 -11.57 4.47 -7.64
N ARG A 87 -12.02 3.90 -8.75
CA ARG A 87 -11.19 3.10 -9.65
C ARG A 87 -10.84 3.95 -10.88
N ILE A 88 -9.56 4.01 -11.20
CA ILE A 88 -9.01 4.66 -12.39
C ILE A 88 -8.40 3.55 -13.23
N GLN A 89 -8.98 3.29 -14.40
CA GLN A 89 -8.37 2.39 -15.37
C GLN A 89 -7.27 3.15 -16.09
N CYS A 90 -6.04 2.65 -16.04
CA CYS A 90 -4.94 3.25 -16.74
C CYS A 90 -4.95 2.79 -18.20
N THR A 91 -4.97 3.76 -19.10
CA THR A 91 -4.93 3.55 -20.54
C THR A 91 -3.85 4.44 -21.17
N PRO A 92 -3.36 4.13 -22.37
CA PRO A 92 -2.30 4.91 -23.02
C PRO A 92 -2.68 6.38 -23.28
N ASP A 93 -3.98 6.66 -23.43
CA ASP A 93 -4.56 7.98 -23.68
C ASP A 93 -4.92 8.77 -22.41
N LEU A 94 -4.82 8.15 -21.22
CA LEU A 94 -5.15 8.81 -19.96
C LEU A 94 -4.24 10.02 -19.72
N LEU A 95 -4.83 11.20 -19.59
CA LEU A 95 -4.08 12.43 -19.34
C LEU A 95 -3.92 12.70 -17.84
N PRO A 96 -2.84 13.40 -17.42
CA PRO A 96 -2.69 13.85 -16.03
C PRO A 96 -3.93 14.59 -15.48
N SER A 97 -4.56 15.43 -16.29
CA SER A 97 -5.76 16.19 -15.93
C SER A 97 -6.98 15.32 -15.65
N ASP A 98 -7.08 14.13 -16.25
CA ASP A 98 -8.18 13.20 -16.03
C ASP A 98 -8.09 12.55 -14.64
N ILE A 99 -6.93 12.64 -13.99
CA ILE A 99 -6.66 12.09 -12.65
C ILE A 99 -6.74 13.18 -11.59
N THR A 100 -6.03 14.29 -11.81
CA THR A 100 -5.95 15.39 -10.84
C THR A 100 -7.20 16.25 -10.86
N GLY A 101 -7.80 16.43 -12.04
CA GLY A 101 -8.88 17.37 -12.29
C GLY A 101 -8.47 18.51 -13.23
N THR A 102 -9.46 19.28 -13.64
CA THR A 102 -9.31 20.35 -14.63
C THR A 102 -10.19 21.56 -14.30
N GLN A 103 -9.91 22.71 -14.91
CA GLN A 103 -10.78 23.87 -14.87
C GLN A 103 -11.69 23.87 -16.10
N ILE A 104 -13.00 23.93 -15.86
CA ILE A 104 -14.01 23.96 -16.90
C ILE A 104 -14.61 25.36 -16.92
N TYR A 105 -14.73 25.96 -18.10
CA TYR A 105 -15.42 27.23 -18.26
C TYR A 105 -16.93 27.03 -18.09
N ASP A 106 -17.50 27.64 -17.07
CA ASP A 106 -18.94 27.71 -16.87
C ASP A 106 -19.50 28.92 -17.63
N ALA A 107 -20.20 28.66 -18.73
CA ALA A 107 -20.76 29.70 -19.58
C ALA A 107 -21.92 30.47 -18.91
N GLN A 108 -22.60 29.91 -17.92
CA GLN A 108 -23.67 30.61 -17.19
C GLN A 108 -23.06 31.64 -16.24
N GLN A 109 -21.96 31.29 -15.58
CA GLN A 109 -21.29 32.17 -14.62
C GLN A 109 -20.19 33.03 -15.26
N SER A 110 -19.80 32.73 -16.50
CA SER A 110 -18.64 33.31 -17.18
C SER A 110 -17.33 33.19 -16.37
N THR A 111 -17.19 32.07 -15.64
CA THR A 111 -16.06 31.79 -14.75
C THR A 111 -15.51 30.40 -14.96
N PHE A 112 -14.21 30.20 -14.68
CA PHE A 112 -13.62 28.87 -14.62
C PHE A 112 -13.94 28.21 -13.28
N VAL A 113 -14.59 27.04 -13.32
CA VAL A 113 -14.92 26.22 -12.14
C VAL A 113 -14.00 25.00 -12.12
N THR A 114 -13.34 24.77 -11.00
CA THR A 114 -12.48 23.60 -10.81
C THR A 114 -13.33 22.35 -10.62
N ARG A 115 -13.08 21.33 -11.44
CA ARG A 115 -13.58 19.97 -11.21
C ARG A 115 -12.43 19.08 -10.74
N LEU A 116 -12.56 18.61 -9.50
CA LEU A 116 -11.61 17.67 -8.91
C LEU A 116 -11.66 16.34 -9.65
N GLY A 117 -10.50 15.77 -9.90
CA GLY A 117 -10.38 14.48 -10.54
C GLY A 117 -10.59 13.31 -9.57
N PRO A 118 -10.64 12.08 -10.10
CA PRO A 118 -10.90 10.85 -9.36
C PRO A 118 -9.86 10.54 -8.26
N VAL A 119 -8.69 11.17 -8.28
CA VAL A 119 -7.69 10.99 -7.21
C VAL A 119 -8.13 11.58 -5.87
N HIS A 120 -9.14 12.46 -5.84
CA HIS A 120 -9.69 13.08 -4.62
C HIS A 120 -10.64 12.15 -3.83
N SER A 121 -10.28 10.87 -3.72
CA SER A 121 -11.00 9.86 -2.94
C SER A 121 -10.08 9.26 -1.86
N ASN A 122 -10.66 8.75 -0.77
CA ASN A 122 -9.87 8.14 0.31
C ASN A 122 -9.11 6.90 -0.17
N PHE A 123 -9.72 6.10 -1.04
CA PHE A 123 -9.13 4.93 -1.67
C PHE A 123 -9.15 5.10 -3.17
N VAL A 124 -7.97 5.02 -3.79
CA VAL A 124 -7.81 5.08 -5.24
C VAL A 124 -7.18 3.77 -5.71
N LEU A 125 -7.92 3.03 -6.54
CA LEU A 125 -7.40 1.87 -7.27
C LEU A 125 -6.93 2.32 -8.65
N LEU A 126 -5.62 2.30 -8.89
CA LEU A 126 -5.00 2.52 -10.19
C LEU A 126 -4.83 1.17 -10.86
N ASP A 127 -5.72 0.83 -11.79
CA ASP A 127 -5.68 -0.45 -12.47
C ASP A 127 -4.75 -0.38 -13.67
N GLU A 128 -3.81 -1.31 -13.78
CA GLU A 128 -2.84 -1.45 -14.87
C GLU A 128 -1.97 -0.21 -15.06
N ILE A 129 -1.38 0.31 -13.98
CA ILE A 129 -0.61 1.57 -13.97
C ILE A 129 0.49 1.61 -15.06
N ASN A 130 1.04 0.44 -15.41
CA ASN A 130 2.02 0.27 -16.47
C ASN A 130 1.48 0.53 -17.89
N ARG A 131 0.18 0.69 -18.11
CA ARG A 131 -0.39 1.04 -19.43
C ARG A 131 -0.48 2.55 -19.69
N SER A 132 -0.29 3.37 -18.66
CA SER A 132 -0.33 4.83 -18.78
C SER A 132 1.03 5.42 -19.12
N SER A 133 1.04 6.58 -19.77
CA SER A 133 2.29 7.27 -20.11
C SER A 133 3.10 7.66 -18.87
N ALA A 134 4.43 7.79 -19.01
CA ALA A 134 5.31 8.19 -17.91
C ALA A 134 4.92 9.54 -17.26
N LYS A 135 4.36 10.49 -18.04
CA LYS A 135 3.84 11.76 -17.51
C LYS A 135 2.61 11.54 -16.62
N THR A 136 1.71 10.65 -17.04
CA THR A 136 0.49 10.30 -16.32
C THR A 136 0.84 9.56 -15.02
N GLN A 137 1.76 8.59 -15.07
CA GLN A 137 2.30 7.91 -13.89
C GLN A 137 2.92 8.91 -12.90
N SER A 138 3.72 9.86 -13.40
CA SER A 138 4.35 10.89 -12.57
C SER A 138 3.32 11.74 -11.82
N ALA A 139 2.25 12.17 -12.49
CA ALA A 139 1.18 12.96 -11.86
C ALA A 139 0.45 12.18 -10.74
N MET A 140 0.20 10.88 -10.94
CA MET A 140 -0.39 10.01 -9.91
C MET A 140 0.52 9.90 -8.68
N LEU A 141 1.82 9.69 -8.91
CA LEU A 141 2.81 9.50 -7.85
C LEU A 141 3.17 10.81 -7.13
N GLU A 142 3.07 11.95 -7.81
CA GLU A 142 3.16 13.27 -7.19
C GLU A 142 2.02 13.49 -6.21
N ALA A 143 0.77 13.23 -6.63
CA ALA A 143 -0.39 13.30 -5.73
C ALA A 143 -0.22 12.34 -4.52
N MET A 144 0.33 11.16 -4.77
CA MET A 144 0.66 10.17 -3.73
C MET A 144 1.68 10.69 -2.71
N GLN A 145 2.74 11.34 -3.17
CA GLN A 145 3.85 11.80 -2.32
C GLN A 145 3.53 13.11 -1.60
N GLU A 146 2.91 14.07 -2.30
CA GLU A 146 2.61 15.42 -1.80
C GLU A 146 1.27 15.49 -1.06
N ARG A 147 0.40 14.48 -1.21
CA ARG A 147 -0.95 14.43 -0.63
C ARG A 147 -1.84 15.63 -1.01
N GLN A 148 -1.57 16.21 -2.17
CA GLN A 148 -2.30 17.33 -2.75
C GLN A 148 -2.15 17.32 -4.27
N THR A 149 -3.03 18.03 -4.97
CA THR A 149 -2.93 18.31 -6.40
C THR A 149 -2.93 19.82 -6.62
N SER A 150 -2.37 20.26 -7.75
CA SER A 150 -2.42 21.67 -8.16
C SER A 150 -3.23 21.79 -9.45
N ILE A 151 -4.33 22.55 -9.43
CA ILE A 151 -5.22 22.73 -10.57
C ILE A 151 -5.37 24.23 -10.83
N GLY A 152 -4.94 24.70 -12.00
CA GLY A 152 -5.01 26.13 -12.34
C GLY A 152 -4.22 27.05 -11.39
N GLY A 153 -3.14 26.53 -10.76
CA GLY A 153 -2.35 27.26 -9.76
C GLY A 153 -2.92 27.24 -8.34
N VAL A 154 -4.06 26.58 -8.11
CA VAL A 154 -4.66 26.41 -6.78
C VAL A 154 -4.37 25.02 -6.23
N VAL A 155 -3.95 24.95 -4.98
CA VAL A 155 -3.63 23.69 -4.29
C VAL A 155 -4.89 23.09 -3.67
N HIS A 156 -5.15 21.82 -3.95
CA HIS A 156 -6.26 21.03 -3.42
C HIS A 156 -5.72 19.85 -2.63
N ARG A 157 -5.98 19.80 -1.32
CA ARG A 157 -5.54 18.68 -0.48
C ARG A 157 -6.36 17.42 -0.75
N LEU A 158 -5.69 16.27 -0.71
CA LEU A 158 -6.35 14.97 -0.76
C LEU A 158 -7.03 14.66 0.58
N PRO A 159 -8.10 13.84 0.57
CA PRO A 159 -8.80 13.46 1.80
C PRO A 159 -7.89 12.68 2.75
N HIS A 160 -8.14 12.75 4.05
CA HIS A 160 -7.41 11.95 5.04
C HIS A 160 -8.36 10.94 5.69
N PRO A 161 -8.03 9.64 5.75
CA PRO A 161 -6.86 8.97 5.16
C PRO A 161 -6.89 8.92 3.62
N PHE A 162 -5.71 8.81 3.00
CA PHE A 162 -5.51 8.64 1.56
C PHE A 162 -4.67 7.39 1.29
N LEU A 163 -5.22 6.44 0.54
CA LEU A 163 -4.58 5.19 0.16
C LEU A 163 -4.65 5.01 -1.36
N VAL A 164 -3.54 4.55 -1.93
CA VAL A 164 -3.44 4.20 -3.36
C VAL A 164 -3.06 2.73 -3.43
N LEU A 165 -3.82 1.99 -4.23
CA LEU A 165 -3.57 0.62 -4.61
C LEU A 165 -3.31 0.63 -6.11
N ALA A 166 -2.09 0.37 -6.53
CA ALA A 166 -1.75 0.30 -7.95
C ALA A 166 -1.60 -1.14 -8.38
N THR A 167 -2.15 -1.53 -9.53
CA THR A 167 -2.00 -2.88 -10.08
C THR A 167 -1.08 -2.85 -11.29
N GLN A 168 -0.28 -3.90 -11.46
CA GLN A 168 0.52 -4.16 -12.65
C GLN A 168 0.20 -5.55 -13.18
N ASN A 169 0.01 -5.64 -14.48
CA ASN A 169 -0.13 -6.91 -15.18
C ASN A 169 1.25 -7.31 -15.75
N PRO A 170 1.85 -8.43 -15.30
CA PRO A 170 3.18 -8.85 -15.74
C PRO A 170 3.20 -9.45 -17.16
N ILE A 171 2.04 -9.83 -17.73
CA ILE A 171 1.96 -10.60 -18.98
C ILE A 171 1.88 -9.68 -20.22
N GLU A 172 1.37 -8.44 -20.08
CA GLU A 172 1.21 -7.53 -21.21
C GLU A 172 2.54 -6.85 -21.61
N GLN A 173 3.07 -7.23 -22.78
CA GLN A 173 4.31 -6.67 -23.33
C GLN A 173 4.08 -5.52 -24.33
N GLU A 174 2.90 -5.41 -24.93
CA GLU A 174 2.59 -4.35 -25.89
C GLU A 174 2.07 -3.09 -25.19
N GLY A 175 2.73 -1.96 -25.44
CA GLY A 175 2.26 -0.65 -24.96
C GLY A 175 2.40 -0.43 -23.45
N THR A 176 3.26 -1.19 -22.77
CA THR A 176 3.52 -1.01 -21.34
C THR A 176 4.77 -0.16 -21.08
N TYR A 177 4.64 0.75 -20.13
CA TYR A 177 5.68 1.62 -19.59
C TYR A 177 6.02 1.14 -18.18
N GLN A 178 7.19 0.55 -18.02
CA GLN A 178 7.66 0.14 -16.70
C GLN A 178 7.84 1.36 -15.79
N LEU A 179 7.42 1.21 -14.54
CA LEU A 179 7.65 2.20 -13.50
C LEU A 179 9.16 2.25 -13.21
N PRO A 180 9.81 3.42 -13.31
CA PRO A 180 11.18 3.60 -12.85
C PRO A 180 11.36 3.17 -11.40
N GLU A 181 12.57 2.77 -11.03
CA GLU A 181 12.92 2.26 -9.70
C GLU A 181 12.61 3.31 -8.62
N ALA A 182 12.91 4.58 -8.91
CA ALA A 182 12.59 5.71 -8.04
C ALA A 182 11.08 5.90 -7.81
N GLN A 183 10.25 5.42 -8.73
CA GLN A 183 8.79 5.42 -8.61
C GLN A 183 8.29 4.22 -7.80
N LEU A 184 8.83 3.04 -8.07
CA LEU A 184 8.54 1.82 -7.30
C LEU A 184 8.85 2.01 -5.81
N ASP A 185 9.97 2.63 -5.47
CA ASP A 185 10.39 2.83 -4.06
C ASP A 185 9.42 3.69 -3.22
N ARG A 186 8.47 4.39 -3.87
CA ARG A 186 7.41 5.15 -3.18
C ARG A 186 6.29 4.27 -2.61
N PHE A 187 6.13 3.03 -3.10
CA PHE A 187 5.16 2.10 -2.55
C PHE A 187 5.70 1.45 -1.28
N LEU A 188 4.89 1.36 -0.22
CA LEU A 188 5.28 0.72 1.03
C LEU A 188 5.54 -0.78 0.81
N LEU A 189 4.57 -1.46 0.20
CA LEU A 189 4.58 -2.90 -0.05
C LEU A 189 4.30 -3.22 -1.52
N LYS A 190 4.92 -4.28 -2.03
CA LYS A 190 4.57 -4.95 -3.28
C LYS A 190 4.10 -6.37 -3.01
N GLU A 191 2.82 -6.64 -3.25
CA GLU A 191 2.23 -7.98 -3.17
C GLU A 191 2.16 -8.60 -4.56
N VAL A 192 2.48 -9.90 -4.66
CA VAL A 192 2.29 -10.69 -5.89
C VAL A 192 1.15 -11.64 -5.62
N LEU A 193 0.09 -11.58 -6.43
CA LEU A 193 -1.09 -12.42 -6.28
C LEU A 193 -1.11 -13.50 -7.35
N ASP A 194 -1.30 -14.74 -6.91
CA ASP A 194 -1.48 -15.90 -7.77
C ASP A 194 -2.96 -16.33 -7.80
N TYR A 195 -3.30 -17.26 -8.69
CA TYR A 195 -4.63 -17.84 -8.79
C TYR A 195 -5.06 -18.50 -7.47
N PRO A 196 -6.37 -18.43 -7.12
CA PRO A 196 -6.88 -19.14 -5.96
C PRO A 196 -6.69 -20.64 -6.11
N SER A 197 -6.51 -21.33 -4.99
CA SER A 197 -6.56 -22.79 -4.97
C SER A 197 -7.94 -23.30 -5.40
N PRO A 198 -8.07 -24.56 -5.87
CA PRO A 198 -9.37 -25.13 -6.26
C PRO A 198 -10.43 -25.06 -5.17
N ALA A 199 -10.03 -25.14 -3.89
CA ALA A 199 -10.94 -25.02 -2.76
C ALA A 199 -11.45 -23.58 -2.57
N GLU A 200 -10.58 -22.60 -2.76
CA GLU A 200 -10.94 -21.18 -2.71
C GLU A 200 -11.80 -20.79 -3.91
N GLU A 201 -11.49 -21.29 -5.10
CA GLU A 201 -12.28 -21.06 -6.31
C GLU A 201 -13.70 -21.65 -6.18
N ALA A 202 -13.82 -22.88 -5.65
CA ALA A 202 -15.12 -23.47 -5.35
C ALA A 202 -15.94 -22.63 -4.34
N GLU A 203 -15.28 -22.05 -3.33
CA GLU A 203 -15.93 -21.17 -2.37
C GLU A 203 -16.33 -19.82 -2.99
N ILE A 204 -15.56 -19.27 -3.92
CA ILE A 204 -15.94 -18.09 -4.70
C ILE A 204 -17.24 -18.36 -5.47
N ILE A 205 -17.32 -19.50 -6.17
CA ILE A 205 -18.53 -19.90 -6.92
C ILE A 205 -19.73 -19.99 -5.99
N ARG A 206 -19.61 -20.66 -4.84
CA ARG A 206 -20.70 -20.75 -3.85
C ARG A 206 -21.18 -19.39 -3.35
N ARG A 207 -20.28 -18.43 -3.15
CA ARG A 207 -20.64 -17.07 -2.71
C ARG A 207 -21.35 -16.28 -3.80
N ILE A 208 -20.97 -16.48 -5.06
CA ILE A 208 -21.67 -15.91 -6.22
C ILE A 208 -23.09 -16.48 -6.29
N GLU A 209 -23.24 -17.81 -6.21
CA GLU A 209 -24.56 -18.46 -6.22
C GLU A 209 -25.44 -18.04 -5.04
N ALA A 210 -24.84 -17.75 -3.88
CA ALA A 210 -25.54 -17.27 -2.69
C ALA A 210 -25.86 -15.76 -2.72
N GLY A 211 -25.56 -15.04 -3.80
CA GLY A 211 -25.87 -13.60 -3.95
C GLY A 211 -25.05 -12.68 -3.05
N VAL A 212 -23.88 -13.11 -2.56
CA VAL A 212 -23.03 -12.33 -1.65
C VAL A 212 -22.51 -11.04 -2.30
N TYR A 213 -22.41 -11.04 -3.64
CA TYR A 213 -21.92 -9.92 -4.43
C TYR A 213 -23.03 -9.05 -5.04
N ASP A 214 -24.30 -9.40 -4.83
CA ASP A 214 -25.42 -8.66 -5.39
C ASP A 214 -25.55 -7.27 -4.75
N GLU A 215 -25.68 -6.23 -5.57
CA GLU A 215 -25.83 -4.83 -5.11
C GLU A 215 -27.07 -4.63 -4.22
N ALA A 216 -28.08 -5.48 -4.38
CA ALA A 216 -29.33 -5.43 -3.63
C ALA A 216 -29.22 -5.96 -2.19
N THR A 217 -28.13 -6.66 -1.85
CA THR A 217 -27.89 -7.19 -0.50
C THR A 217 -27.25 -6.08 0.35
N PRO A 218 -27.97 -5.47 1.32
CA PRO A 218 -27.40 -4.39 2.12
C PRO A 218 -26.21 -4.94 2.91
N GLU A 219 -25.04 -4.34 2.71
CA GLU A 219 -23.89 -4.72 3.51
C GLU A 219 -24.10 -4.26 4.96
N PRO A 220 -23.85 -5.14 5.95
CA PRO A 220 -23.72 -4.69 7.31
C PRO A 220 -22.54 -3.71 7.34
N ARG A 221 -22.82 -2.43 7.59
CA ARG A 221 -21.77 -1.47 7.90
C ARG A 221 -20.98 -2.02 9.07
N SER A 222 -19.67 -2.13 8.92
CA SER A 222 -18.75 -2.56 9.99
C SER A 222 -18.87 -1.72 11.27
N GLY A 223 -19.47 -0.53 11.17
CA GLY A 223 -19.52 0.47 12.23
C GLY A 223 -18.20 1.24 12.39
N VAL A 224 -17.19 0.92 11.57
CA VAL A 224 -15.87 1.55 11.61
C VAL A 224 -15.89 2.82 10.76
N SER A 225 -15.39 3.91 11.34
CA SER A 225 -15.32 5.23 10.71
C SER A 225 -13.90 5.56 10.22
N LEU A 226 -13.78 6.63 9.44
CA LEU A 226 -12.47 7.19 9.07
C LEU A 226 -11.68 7.67 10.30
N GLU A 227 -12.36 8.13 11.36
CA GLU A 227 -11.71 8.55 12.61
C GLU A 227 -11.06 7.37 13.33
N ASP A 228 -11.69 6.18 13.27
CA ASP A 228 -11.10 4.95 13.80
C ASP A 228 -9.83 4.55 13.04
N VAL A 229 -9.81 4.76 11.71
CA VAL A 229 -8.58 4.56 10.91
C VAL A 229 -7.49 5.53 11.35
N VAL A 230 -7.81 6.80 11.55
CA VAL A 230 -6.84 7.80 12.04
C VAL A 230 -6.34 7.45 13.44
N PHE A 231 -7.21 6.96 14.32
CA PHE A 231 -6.85 6.43 15.63
C PHE A 231 -5.86 5.27 15.51
N LEU A 232 -6.15 4.27 14.67
CA LEU A 232 -5.26 3.14 14.41
C LEU A 232 -3.90 3.58 13.84
N GLN A 233 -3.88 4.54 12.92
CA GLN A 233 -2.64 5.11 12.37
C GLN A 233 -1.81 5.82 13.45
N GLY A 234 -2.47 6.52 14.38
CA GLY A 234 -1.82 7.12 15.55
C GLY A 234 -1.22 6.06 16.47
N LEU A 235 -1.94 4.95 16.67
CA LEU A 235 -1.52 3.86 17.53
C LEU A 235 -0.36 3.05 16.93
N ALA A 236 -0.41 2.73 15.63
CA ALA A 236 0.67 2.05 14.91
C ALA A 236 2.00 2.83 15.02
N LYS A 237 1.96 4.17 15.02
CA LYS A 237 3.16 5.01 15.22
C LYS A 237 3.76 4.92 16.63
N ARG A 238 2.99 4.47 17.62
CA ARG A 238 3.40 4.35 19.03
C ARG A 238 3.86 2.93 19.41
N VAL A 239 3.63 1.93 18.57
CA VAL A 239 4.10 0.56 18.77
C VAL A 239 5.63 0.57 18.97
N TYR A 240 6.07 -0.09 20.04
CA TYR A 240 7.47 -0.14 20.44
C TYR A 240 8.29 -0.98 19.46
N VAL A 241 9.49 -0.50 19.14
CA VAL A 241 10.49 -1.23 18.35
C VAL A 241 11.79 -1.16 19.10
N ASP A 242 12.29 -2.32 19.50
CA ASP A 242 13.53 -2.40 20.24
C ASP A 242 14.73 -1.94 19.39
N PRO A 243 15.73 -1.26 19.96
CA PRO A 243 16.93 -0.87 19.21
C PRO A 243 17.63 -2.03 18.50
N SER A 244 17.59 -3.25 19.05
CA SER A 244 18.14 -4.45 18.40
C SER A 244 17.41 -4.77 17.08
N ILE A 245 16.09 -4.62 17.03
CA ILE A 245 15.28 -4.82 15.82
C ILE A 245 15.52 -3.69 14.82
N VAL A 246 15.68 -2.44 15.27
CA VAL A 246 16.05 -1.33 14.40
C VAL A 246 17.39 -1.61 13.72
N ASN A 247 18.40 -2.03 14.50
CA ASN A 247 19.72 -2.39 13.96
C ASN A 247 19.64 -3.59 13.01
N TYR A 248 18.82 -4.59 13.31
CA TYR A 248 18.55 -5.72 12.43
C TYR A 248 17.98 -5.27 11.08
N ILE A 249 16.96 -4.41 11.06
CA ILE A 249 16.38 -3.84 9.84
C ILE A 249 17.42 -3.04 9.04
N VAL A 250 18.22 -2.21 9.72
CA VAL A 250 19.28 -1.42 9.07
C VAL A 250 20.32 -2.34 8.45
N GLN A 251 20.73 -3.39 9.15
CA GLN A 251 21.69 -4.37 8.67
C GLN A 251 21.16 -5.12 7.44
N LEU A 252 19.91 -5.57 7.44
CA LEU A 252 19.28 -6.21 6.28
C LEU A 252 19.36 -5.31 5.04
N VAL A 253 18.95 -4.04 5.18
CA VAL A 253 19.01 -3.07 4.07
C VAL A 253 20.45 -2.73 3.69
N TYR A 254 21.39 -2.72 4.64
CA TYR A 254 22.81 -2.54 4.36
C TYR A 254 23.38 -3.70 3.53
N VAL A 255 23.06 -4.95 3.85
CA VAL A 255 23.50 -6.13 3.10
C VAL A 255 23.03 -6.06 1.64
N THR A 256 21.79 -5.62 1.37
CA THR A 256 21.33 -5.46 -0.03
C THR A 256 22.17 -4.47 -0.85
N ARG A 257 22.83 -3.50 -0.20
CA ARG A 257 23.67 -2.48 -0.84
C ARG A 257 25.16 -2.85 -0.89
N HIS A 258 25.57 -3.83 -0.10
CA HIS A 258 26.94 -4.33 -0.04
C HIS A 258 26.99 -5.86 -0.14
N PRO A 259 26.33 -6.47 -1.14
CA PRO A 259 26.09 -7.90 -1.15
C PRO A 259 27.39 -8.73 -1.24
N GLN A 260 28.44 -8.21 -1.89
CA GLN A 260 29.73 -8.90 -2.03
C GLN A 260 30.42 -9.19 -0.68
N GLN A 261 30.05 -8.49 0.40
CA GLN A 261 30.64 -8.69 1.72
C GLN A 261 29.94 -9.79 2.53
N TYR A 262 28.70 -10.15 2.18
CA TYR A 262 27.82 -10.96 3.04
C TYR A 262 27.17 -12.15 2.31
N LEU A 263 27.04 -12.08 0.99
CA LEU A 263 26.42 -13.12 0.16
C LEU A 263 27.48 -13.90 -0.62
N PRO A 264 27.19 -15.15 -1.03
CA PRO A 264 28.01 -15.86 -2.00
C PRO A 264 28.17 -15.03 -3.29
N GLY A 265 29.38 -15.02 -3.88
CA GLY A 265 29.70 -14.19 -5.05
C GLY A 265 28.69 -14.33 -6.19
N SER A 266 28.28 -15.57 -6.49
CA SER A 266 27.26 -15.85 -7.52
C SER A 266 25.91 -15.18 -7.29
N LEU A 267 25.50 -14.96 -6.03
CA LEU A 267 24.26 -14.25 -5.72
C LEU A 267 24.47 -12.74 -5.58
N ALA A 268 25.66 -12.32 -5.17
CA ALA A 268 25.99 -10.91 -5.00
C ALA A 268 26.04 -10.17 -6.34
N ASP A 269 26.53 -10.85 -7.39
CA ASP A 269 26.69 -10.28 -8.74
C ASP A 269 25.34 -10.04 -9.44
N TYR A 270 24.28 -10.75 -9.02
CA TYR A 270 22.92 -10.55 -9.52
C TYR A 270 22.26 -9.24 -9.05
N ILE A 271 22.76 -8.60 -7.99
CA ILE A 271 22.18 -7.36 -7.47
C ILE A 271 22.83 -6.17 -8.16
N GLU A 272 22.04 -5.42 -8.95
CA GLU A 272 22.48 -4.18 -9.57
C GLU A 272 22.34 -2.99 -8.61
N PHE A 273 21.19 -2.90 -7.92
CA PHE A 273 20.94 -1.86 -6.91
C PHE A 273 20.23 -2.43 -5.68
N GLY A 274 20.78 -2.12 -4.50
CA GLY A 274 20.18 -2.46 -3.22
C GLY A 274 19.06 -1.51 -2.78
N ALA A 275 18.36 -1.89 -1.71
CA ALA A 275 17.24 -1.12 -1.20
C ALA A 275 17.67 0.25 -0.62
N SER A 276 16.85 1.27 -0.87
CA SER A 276 17.08 2.63 -0.36
C SER A 276 16.79 2.73 1.16
N PRO A 277 17.13 3.86 1.82
CA PRO A 277 16.71 4.11 3.21
C PRO A 277 15.19 4.06 3.42
N ARG A 278 14.38 4.23 2.35
CA ARG A 278 12.92 4.03 2.42
C ARG A 278 12.57 2.59 2.77
N GLY A 279 13.41 1.61 2.40
CA GLY A 279 13.25 0.22 2.81
C GLY A 279 13.29 0.05 4.34
N SER A 280 14.24 0.69 5.03
CA SER A 280 14.32 0.62 6.50
C SER A 280 13.13 1.29 7.18
N ILE A 281 12.67 2.42 6.62
CA ILE A 281 11.47 3.12 7.09
C ILE A 281 10.22 2.25 6.87
N ALA A 282 10.09 1.65 5.68
CA ALA A 282 8.98 0.78 5.31
C ALA A 282 8.89 -0.45 6.22
N PHE A 283 10.01 -1.13 6.48
CA PHE A 283 10.06 -2.23 7.45
C PHE A 283 9.57 -1.81 8.82
N THR A 284 10.07 -0.69 9.34
CA THR A 284 9.70 -0.21 10.68
C THR A 284 8.20 0.11 10.76
N GLN A 285 7.66 0.80 9.75
CA GLN A 285 6.24 1.15 9.68
C GLN A 285 5.35 -0.08 9.54
N ALA A 286 5.68 -0.97 8.60
CA ALA A 286 4.92 -2.18 8.33
C ALA A 286 4.99 -3.17 9.50
N ALA A 287 6.14 -3.35 10.14
CA ALA A 287 6.29 -4.24 11.28
C ALA A 287 5.49 -3.75 12.50
N ARG A 288 5.45 -2.44 12.74
CA ARG A 288 4.59 -1.85 13.78
C ARG A 288 3.11 -2.09 13.51
N ALA A 289 2.68 -1.89 12.27
CA ALA A 289 1.30 -2.16 11.88
C ALA A 289 0.97 -3.65 12.03
N LEU A 290 1.84 -4.55 11.58
CA LEU A 290 1.65 -6.00 11.71
C LEU A 290 1.59 -6.45 13.17
N ALA A 291 2.47 -5.93 14.03
CA ALA A 291 2.39 -6.18 15.48
C ALA A 291 1.04 -5.77 16.06
N LEU A 292 0.53 -4.59 15.67
CA LEU A 292 -0.78 -4.11 16.10
C LEU A 292 -1.94 -4.97 15.57
N LEU A 293 -1.85 -5.45 14.31
CA LEU A 293 -2.82 -6.41 13.74
C LEU A 293 -2.85 -7.72 14.52
N HIS A 294 -1.69 -8.16 15.03
CA HIS A 294 -1.56 -9.31 15.92
C HIS A 294 -1.90 -8.98 17.39
N GLY A 295 -2.41 -7.78 17.66
CA GLY A 295 -2.83 -7.34 18.99
C GLY A 295 -1.66 -7.13 19.96
N ARG A 296 -0.46 -6.86 19.46
CA ARG A 296 0.74 -6.53 20.27
C ARG A 296 1.07 -5.04 20.15
N ASP A 297 1.66 -4.50 21.20
CA ASP A 297 2.18 -3.13 21.28
C ASP A 297 3.71 -3.06 21.10
N TYR A 298 4.35 -4.17 20.72
CA TYR A 298 5.77 -4.27 20.41
C TYR A 298 6.03 -5.17 19.17
N VAL A 299 7.06 -4.82 18.41
CA VAL A 299 7.53 -5.59 17.25
C VAL A 299 8.44 -6.74 17.69
N ILE A 300 8.35 -7.88 17.01
CA ILE A 300 9.29 -9.02 17.13
C ILE A 300 10.03 -9.25 15.79
N PRO A 301 11.20 -9.93 15.78
CA PRO A 301 11.95 -10.18 14.55
C PRO A 301 11.15 -10.92 13.46
N GLU A 302 10.22 -11.80 13.86
CA GLU A 302 9.34 -12.54 12.95
C GLU A 302 8.44 -11.61 12.14
N ASP A 303 8.05 -10.45 12.68
CA ASP A 303 7.27 -9.44 11.94
C ASP A 303 8.09 -8.91 10.75
N VAL A 304 9.37 -8.62 10.97
CA VAL A 304 10.29 -8.16 9.92
C VAL A 304 10.51 -9.25 8.87
N LYS A 305 10.70 -10.50 9.31
CA LYS A 305 10.86 -11.66 8.42
C LYS A 305 9.61 -11.91 7.58
N HIS A 306 8.42 -11.77 8.15
CA HIS A 306 7.17 -11.92 7.42
C HIS A 306 7.05 -10.91 6.28
N LEU A 307 7.52 -9.68 6.50
CA LEU A 307 7.43 -8.57 5.55
C LEU A 307 8.54 -8.54 4.50
N ARG A 308 9.49 -9.49 4.54
CA ARG A 308 10.72 -9.45 3.73
C ARG A 308 10.47 -9.25 2.24
N HIS A 309 9.60 -10.07 1.65
CA HIS A 309 9.31 -10.01 0.21
C HIS A 309 8.49 -8.76 -0.09
N GLY A 310 7.44 -8.49 0.67
CA GLY A 310 6.57 -7.33 0.46
C GLY A 310 7.32 -5.99 0.49
N VAL A 311 8.36 -5.86 1.34
CA VAL A 311 9.14 -4.62 1.43
C VAL A 311 10.29 -4.58 0.42
N LEU A 312 11.00 -5.69 0.16
CA LEU A 312 12.24 -5.65 -0.62
C LEU A 312 12.09 -6.01 -2.10
N ARG A 313 11.03 -6.72 -2.51
CA ARG A 313 10.85 -7.22 -3.88
C ARG A 313 10.95 -6.14 -4.96
N HIS A 314 10.46 -4.94 -4.66
CA HIS A 314 10.50 -3.79 -5.57
C HIS A 314 11.61 -2.78 -5.25
N ARG A 315 12.50 -3.12 -4.31
CA ARG A 315 13.61 -2.26 -3.86
C ARG A 315 14.98 -2.87 -4.11
N VAL A 316 15.07 -4.18 -4.30
CA VAL A 316 16.27 -4.87 -4.75
C VAL A 316 16.13 -5.07 -6.24
N ILE A 317 16.95 -4.35 -7.01
CA ILE A 317 16.93 -4.38 -8.47
C ILE A 317 18.00 -5.36 -8.92
N LEU A 318 17.57 -6.35 -9.69
CA LEU A 318 18.45 -7.36 -10.24
C LEU A 318 18.99 -6.92 -11.59
N GLY A 319 20.25 -7.26 -11.87
CA GLY A 319 20.90 -6.97 -13.13
C GLY A 319 20.49 -7.93 -14.25
N TYR A 320 20.97 -7.64 -15.46
CA TYR A 320 20.65 -8.44 -16.66
C TYR A 320 21.02 -9.93 -16.52
N GLU A 321 22.14 -10.25 -15.87
CA GLU A 321 22.59 -11.63 -15.65
C GLU A 321 21.57 -12.44 -14.85
N ALA A 322 20.96 -11.82 -13.84
CA ALA A 322 19.93 -12.46 -13.03
C ALA A 322 18.67 -12.78 -13.86
N ALA A 323 18.31 -11.87 -14.78
CA ALA A 323 17.19 -12.10 -15.69
C ALA A 323 17.48 -13.21 -16.71
N ALA A 324 18.72 -13.28 -17.21
CA ALA A 324 19.16 -14.34 -18.11
C ALA A 324 19.15 -15.73 -17.43
N ASP A 325 19.49 -15.78 -16.15
CA ASP A 325 19.48 -17.00 -15.33
C ASP A 325 18.11 -17.26 -14.66
N GLU A 326 17.08 -16.48 -14.99
CA GLU A 326 15.71 -16.58 -14.44
C GLU A 326 15.64 -16.55 -12.90
N ILE A 327 16.53 -15.77 -12.27
CA ILE A 327 16.61 -15.66 -10.82
C ILE A 327 15.51 -14.73 -10.30
N ALA A 328 14.65 -15.30 -9.46
CA ALA A 328 13.60 -14.55 -8.77
C ALA A 328 14.19 -13.64 -7.66
N PRO A 329 13.68 -12.40 -7.48
CA PRO A 329 14.09 -11.52 -6.38
C PRO A 329 13.96 -12.13 -4.99
N GLU A 330 12.97 -13.00 -4.80
CA GLU A 330 12.71 -13.74 -3.56
C GLU A 330 13.91 -14.56 -3.12
N THR A 331 14.60 -15.20 -4.07
CA THR A 331 15.79 -16.02 -3.81
C THR A 331 16.90 -15.19 -3.18
N ILE A 332 17.13 -13.99 -3.73
CA ILE A 332 18.13 -13.05 -3.23
C ILE A 332 17.72 -12.50 -1.86
N ILE A 333 16.44 -12.14 -1.69
CA ILE A 333 15.92 -11.63 -0.42
C ILE A 333 16.04 -12.69 0.67
N ASP A 334 15.71 -13.94 0.40
CA ASP A 334 15.84 -15.03 1.36
C ASP A 334 17.31 -15.28 1.74
N ALA A 335 18.24 -15.16 0.78
CA ALA A 335 19.68 -15.22 1.05
C ALA A 335 20.16 -14.07 1.96
N VAL A 336 19.67 -12.84 1.75
CA VAL A 336 19.96 -11.69 2.63
C VAL A 336 19.49 -11.95 4.06
N PHE A 337 18.29 -12.50 4.22
CA PHE A 337 17.75 -12.82 5.55
C PHE A 337 18.47 -14.00 6.22
N ALA A 338 18.99 -14.95 5.44
CA ALA A 338 19.81 -16.04 5.96
C ALA A 338 21.21 -15.57 6.40
N ALA A 339 21.78 -14.57 5.74
CA ALA A 339 23.11 -14.03 6.04
C ALA A 339 23.16 -13.14 7.29
N VAL A 340 22.04 -12.48 7.64
CA VAL A 340 21.97 -11.57 8.79
C VAL A 340 21.42 -12.30 10.01
N GLN A 341 22.21 -12.36 11.08
CA GLN A 341 21.79 -12.96 12.34
C GLN A 341 20.57 -12.23 12.93
N THR A 342 19.57 -13.01 13.32
CA THR A 342 18.38 -12.50 14.04
C THR A 342 18.79 -12.11 15.47
N PRO A 343 18.38 -10.93 15.98
CA PRO A 343 18.74 -10.46 17.32
C PRO A 343 18.16 -11.31 18.45
#